data_AF-A0A961QSL0-F1
#
_entry.id   AF-A0A961QSL0-F1
#
_cell.length_a   1.000
_cell.length_b   1.000
_cell.length_c   1.000
_cell.angle_alpha   90.00
_cell.angle_beta   90.00
_cell.angle_gamma   90.00
#
_symmetry.space_group_name_H-M   'P 1'
#
loop_
_entity.id
_entity.type
_entity.pdbx_description
1 polymer ?
#
loop_
_entity_poly.entity_id
_entity_poly.type
_entity_poly.pdbx_seq_one_letter_code
_entity_poly.pdbx_strand_id
1 'polypeptide(L)'
;MTRTGAAYTKNSLAKDFRDIRKLVFPGGTRQLQDMRRTGAVEAQSGGADLSVISQKMANTVASSAHLQKTYLPVNQAAVELADEARKQGRRRIRENKSGPKVETLRPGELKPAREIPAKPLK
;
A
#
# COMPACT_ATOMS: atom_id res chain seq x y z
N MET A 1 38.44 -6.44 18.29
CA MET A 1 39.07 -5.43 17.42
C MET A 1 39.67 -6.14 16.21
N THR A 2 39.44 -5.54 15.03
CA THR A 2 40.16 -5.70 13.75
C THR A 2 40.47 -7.12 13.27
N ARG A 3 39.61 -7.65 12.40
CA ARG A 3 39.93 -8.82 11.58
C ARG A 3 40.96 -8.41 10.52
N THR A 4 42.07 -9.14 10.53
CA THR A 4 43.21 -9.09 9.61
C THR A 4 42.79 -9.22 8.14
N GLY A 5 42.50 -8.10 7.46
CA GLY A 5 42.37 -7.99 6.00
C GLY A 5 41.37 -8.93 5.30
N ALA A 6 40.67 -9.80 6.03
CA ALA A 6 39.84 -10.85 5.52
C ALA A 6 38.40 -10.36 5.36
N ALA A 7 37.75 -10.82 4.29
CA ALA A 7 36.34 -10.53 4.06
C ALA A 7 35.49 -10.99 5.26
N TYR A 8 34.46 -10.19 5.56
CA TYR A 8 33.48 -10.54 6.56
C TYR A 8 32.74 -11.82 6.19
N THR A 9 32.57 -12.72 7.15
CA THR A 9 31.59 -13.81 7.04
C THR A 9 30.25 -13.32 7.60
N LYS A 10 29.16 -13.97 7.22
CA LYS A 10 27.80 -13.61 7.66
C LYS A 10 27.71 -13.41 9.18
N ASN A 11 28.23 -14.36 9.94
CA ASN A 11 28.16 -14.35 11.40
C ASN A 11 29.07 -13.27 12.01
N SER A 12 30.19 -13.03 11.35
CA SER A 12 31.25 -12.17 11.83
C SER A 12 30.87 -10.68 11.70
N LEU A 13 30.16 -10.32 10.63
CA LEU A 13 29.58 -8.99 10.44
C LEU A 13 28.43 -8.71 11.39
N ALA A 14 27.51 -9.67 11.55
CA ALA A 14 26.36 -9.52 12.44
C ALA A 14 26.77 -9.43 13.92
N LYS A 15 27.90 -10.04 14.30
CA LYS A 15 28.48 -9.89 15.65
C LYS A 15 29.01 -8.48 15.85
N ASP A 16 29.90 -8.03 14.97
CA ASP A 16 30.54 -6.71 15.09
C ASP A 16 29.49 -5.59 15.05
N PHE A 17 28.46 -5.71 14.21
CA PHE A 17 27.33 -4.77 14.19
C PHE A 17 26.62 -4.68 15.55
N ARG A 18 26.34 -5.82 16.21
CA ARG A 18 25.71 -5.83 17.54
C ARG A 18 26.61 -5.22 18.60
N ASP A 19 27.90 -5.50 18.55
CA ASP A 19 28.87 -4.96 19.51
C ASP A 19 28.93 -3.42 19.40
N ILE A 20 29.01 -2.89 18.17
CA ILE A 20 28.97 -1.43 17.92
C ILE A 20 27.63 -0.84 18.34
N ARG A 21 26.50 -1.48 18.02
CA ARG A 21 25.17 -0.96 18.38
C ARG A 21 24.96 -0.90 19.88
N LYS A 22 25.42 -1.89 20.65
CA LYS A 22 25.37 -1.87 22.12
C LYS A 22 26.19 -0.73 22.70
N LEU A 23 27.35 -0.43 22.09
CA LEU A 23 28.22 0.65 22.52
C LEU A 23 27.61 2.03 22.25
N VAL A 24 27.08 2.26 21.04
CA VAL A 24 26.55 3.58 20.63
C VAL A 24 25.12 3.81 21.11
N PHE A 25 24.32 2.74 21.23
CA PHE A 25 22.91 2.79 21.61
C PHE A 25 22.60 1.74 22.67
N PRO A 26 22.88 2.03 23.95
CA PRO A 26 22.57 1.12 25.06
C PRO A 26 21.11 0.68 25.03
N GLY A 27 20.86 -0.62 25.22
CA GLY A 27 19.52 -1.22 25.18
C GLY A 27 18.95 -1.46 23.76
N GLY A 28 19.65 -1.08 22.70
CA GLY A 28 19.22 -1.32 21.33
C GLY A 28 19.20 -2.80 20.94
N THR A 29 18.09 -3.25 20.34
CA THR A 29 17.91 -4.65 19.89
C THR A 29 17.97 -4.82 18.36
N ARG A 30 18.17 -3.72 17.61
CA ARG A 30 18.20 -3.79 16.14
C ARG A 30 19.32 -4.69 15.64
N GLN A 31 18.99 -5.49 14.64
CA GLN A 31 19.89 -6.36 13.92
C GLN A 31 20.32 -5.72 12.60
N LEU A 32 21.36 -6.29 11.98
CA LEU A 32 21.86 -5.81 10.69
C LEU A 32 20.78 -5.82 9.59
N GLN A 33 19.89 -6.82 9.59
CA GLN A 33 18.79 -6.93 8.64
C GLN A 33 17.75 -5.82 8.80
N ASP A 34 17.63 -5.23 10.00
CA ASP A 34 16.69 -4.14 10.23
C ASP A 34 17.08 -2.87 9.46
N MET A 35 18.32 -2.75 8.99
CA MET A 35 18.73 -1.64 8.13
C MET A 35 18.06 -1.72 6.76
N ARG A 36 17.96 -2.93 6.18
CA ARG A 36 17.22 -3.15 4.92
C ARG A 36 15.72 -2.88 5.11
N ARG A 37 15.15 -3.32 6.23
CA ARG A 37 13.74 -3.04 6.57
C ARG A 37 13.50 -1.54 6.73
N THR A 38 14.37 -0.84 7.45
CA THR A 38 14.26 0.61 7.66
C THR A 38 14.31 1.36 6.33
N GLY A 39 15.27 1.06 5.45
CA GLY A 39 15.36 1.72 4.15
C GLY A 39 14.15 1.48 3.23
N ALA A 40 13.53 0.30 3.30
CA ALA A 40 12.29 0.03 2.57
C ALA A 40 11.12 0.89 3.10
N VAL A 41 11.00 1.01 4.42
CA VAL A 41 9.97 1.85 5.07
C VAL A 41 10.15 3.32 4.75
N GLU A 42 11.39 3.82 4.81
CA GLU A 42 11.71 5.21 4.47
C GLU A 42 11.39 5.53 3.01
N ALA A 43 11.77 4.63 2.09
CA ALA A 43 11.46 4.80 0.66
C ALA A 43 9.95 4.80 0.41
N GLN A 44 9.20 3.88 1.02
CA GLN A 44 7.75 3.84 0.91
C GLN A 44 7.10 5.11 1.49
N SER A 45 7.58 5.59 2.63
CA SER A 45 7.08 6.81 3.27
C SER A 45 7.38 8.06 2.42
N GLY A 46 8.48 8.04 1.66
CA GLY A 46 8.81 9.04 0.65
C GLY A 46 8.01 8.91 -0.65
N GLY A 47 7.05 7.97 -0.74
CA GLY A 47 6.19 7.78 -1.91
C GLY A 47 6.79 6.91 -3.01
N ALA A 48 7.90 6.22 -2.77
CA ALA A 48 8.46 5.30 -3.75
C ALA A 48 7.51 4.12 -4.01
N ASP A 49 7.31 3.80 -5.28
CA ASP A 49 6.53 2.63 -5.69
C ASP A 49 7.22 1.32 -5.32
N LEU A 50 6.42 0.27 -5.10
CA LEU A 50 6.89 -1.08 -4.76
C LEU A 50 7.86 -1.65 -5.79
N SER A 51 7.68 -1.34 -7.08
CA SER A 51 8.60 -1.77 -8.14
C SER A 51 9.98 -1.13 -8.01
N VAL A 52 10.03 0.17 -7.69
CA VAL A 52 11.27 0.93 -7.45
C VAL A 52 11.98 0.43 -6.20
N ILE A 53 11.23 0.18 -5.13
CA ILE A 53 11.76 -0.42 -3.90
C ILE A 53 12.34 -1.81 -4.19
N SER A 54 11.64 -2.63 -4.99
CA SER A 54 12.09 -3.99 -5.36
C SER A 54 13.40 -3.97 -6.13
N GLN A 55 13.53 -3.06 -7.10
CA GLN A 55 14.77 -2.87 -7.86
C GLN A 55 15.91 -2.43 -6.93
N LYS A 56 15.67 -1.46 -6.05
CA LYS A 56 16.68 -0.97 -5.09
C LYS A 56 17.11 -2.05 -4.10
N MET A 57 16.18 -2.90 -3.67
CA MET A 57 16.44 -4.01 -2.74
C MET A 57 16.99 -5.26 -3.44
N ALA A 58 17.05 -5.26 -4.78
CA ALA A 58 17.43 -6.39 -5.62
C ALA A 58 16.64 -7.66 -5.26
N ASN A 59 15.32 -7.52 -5.10
CA ASN A 59 14.44 -8.63 -4.74
C ASN A 59 13.07 -8.53 -5.45
N THR A 60 12.22 -9.54 -5.24
CA THR A 60 10.88 -9.65 -5.82
C THR A 60 9.78 -9.16 -4.87
N VAL A 61 10.05 -8.12 -4.06
CA VAL A 61 9.07 -7.59 -3.09
C VAL A 61 7.73 -7.22 -3.72
N ALA A 62 7.74 -6.70 -4.95
CA ALA A 62 6.53 -6.29 -5.67
C ALA A 62 5.64 -7.48 -6.06
N SER A 63 6.21 -8.68 -6.24
CA SER A 63 5.46 -9.88 -6.63
C SER A 63 5.28 -10.90 -5.51
N SER A 64 5.84 -10.64 -4.31
CA SER A 64 5.76 -11.55 -3.16
C SER A 64 5.14 -10.87 -1.94
N ALA A 65 3.90 -11.25 -1.62
CA ALA A 65 3.20 -10.79 -0.41
C ALA A 65 3.95 -11.12 0.88
N HIS A 66 4.68 -12.25 0.90
CA HIS A 66 5.52 -12.64 2.04
C HIS A 66 6.70 -11.70 2.24
N LEU A 67 7.43 -11.36 1.17
CA LEU A 67 8.55 -10.42 1.25
C LEU A 67 8.05 -9.00 1.53
N GLN A 68 6.92 -8.60 0.93
CA GLN A 68 6.29 -7.32 1.21
C GLN A 68 6.00 -7.17 2.71
N LYS A 69 5.36 -8.16 3.34
CA LYS A 69 5.10 -8.17 4.80
C LYS A 69 6.38 -8.18 5.65
N THR A 70 7.47 -8.74 5.13
CA THR A 70 8.76 -8.81 5.84
C THR A 70 9.46 -7.44 5.90
N TYR A 71 9.31 -6.62 4.86
CA TYR A 71 10.04 -5.35 4.72
C TYR A 71 9.18 -4.10 4.92
N LEU A 72 7.88 -4.16 4.63
CA LEU A 72 6.97 -3.03 4.70
C LEU A 72 5.87 -3.33 5.73
N PRO A 73 5.79 -2.55 6.82
CA PRO A 73 4.72 -2.68 7.79
C PRO A 73 3.40 -2.22 7.18
N VAL A 74 2.29 -2.58 7.84
CA VAL A 74 0.97 -2.13 7.44
C VAL A 74 0.90 -0.60 7.52
N ASN A 75 0.53 0.04 6.41
CA ASN A 75 0.29 1.47 6.38
C ASN A 75 -1.07 1.78 7.00
N GLN A 76 -1.05 2.25 8.26
CA GLN A 76 -2.26 2.56 9.04
C GLN A 76 -3.16 3.60 8.35
N ALA A 77 -2.57 4.63 7.74
CA ALA A 77 -3.34 5.65 7.03
C ALA A 77 -4.08 5.07 5.81
N ALA A 78 -3.48 4.10 5.12
CA ALA A 78 -4.15 3.39 4.03
C ALA A 78 -5.30 2.51 4.52
N VAL A 79 -5.17 1.91 5.71
CA VAL A 79 -6.25 1.13 6.36
C VAL A 79 -7.43 2.04 6.70
N GLU A 80 -7.17 3.19 7.33
CA GLU A 80 -8.20 4.17 7.68
C GLU A 80 -8.92 4.71 6.45
N LEU A 81 -8.16 5.03 5.39
CA LEU A 81 -8.73 5.47 4.10
C LEU A 81 -9.64 4.40 3.49
N ALA A 82 -9.21 3.14 3.51
CA ALA A 82 -10.01 2.03 3.00
C ALA A 82 -11.31 1.86 3.81
N ASP A 83 -11.25 2.04 5.14
CA ASP A 83 -12.43 1.98 6.00
C ASP A 83 -13.42 3.12 5.73
N GLU A 84 -12.94 4.34 5.53
CA GLU A 84 -13.77 5.47 5.13
C GLU A 84 -14.40 5.26 3.75
N ALA A 85 -13.62 4.83 2.76
CA ALA A 85 -14.13 4.50 1.43
C ALA A 85 -15.22 3.43 1.50
N ARG A 86 -15.04 2.42 2.36
CA ARG A 86 -16.02 1.36 2.59
C ARG A 86 -17.30 1.90 3.25
N LYS A 87 -17.20 2.85 4.19
CA LYS A 87 -18.38 3.52 4.79
C LYS A 87 -19.17 4.27 3.72
N GLN A 88 -18.48 5.04 2.87
CA GLN A 88 -19.11 5.80 1.79
C GLN A 88 -19.77 4.89 0.75
N GLY A 89 -19.08 3.81 0.34
CA GLY A 89 -19.64 2.81 -0.57
C GLY A 89 -20.93 2.18 -0.04
N ARG A 90 -20.98 1.85 1.27
CA ARG A 90 -22.20 1.33 1.90
C ARG A 90 -23.36 2.31 1.87
N ARG A 91 -23.11 3.62 2.03
CA ARG A 91 -24.15 4.66 1.94
C ARG A 91 -24.73 4.72 0.54
N ARG A 92 -23.88 4.82 -0.49
CA ARG A 92 -24.30 4.85 -1.90
C ARG A 92 -25.09 3.61 -2.32
N ILE A 93 -24.69 2.42 -1.88
CA ILE A 93 -25.42 1.17 -2.16
C ILE A 93 -26.82 1.18 -1.52
N ARG A 94 -26.97 1.75 -0.33
CA ARG A 94 -28.28 1.86 0.35
C ARG A 94 -29.19 2.85 -0.35
N GLU A 95 -28.67 4.01 -0.72
CA GLU A 95 -29.40 5.04 -1.50
C GLU A 95 -29.87 4.48 -2.85
N ASN A 96 -29.01 3.75 -3.56
CA ASN A 96 -29.36 3.11 -4.83
C ASN A 96 -30.36 1.94 -4.68
N LYS A 97 -30.43 1.28 -3.52
CA LYS A 97 -31.46 0.27 -3.23
C LYS A 97 -32.84 0.87 -2.94
N SER A 98 -32.90 2.13 -2.52
CA SER A 98 -34.16 2.87 -2.28
C SER A 98 -34.64 3.71 -3.47
N GLY A 99 -33.81 3.88 -4.52
CA GLY A 99 -34.21 4.55 -5.76
C GLY A 99 -35.16 3.71 -6.60
N PRO A 100 -35.96 4.32 -7.50
CA PRO A 100 -36.84 3.57 -8.39
C PRO A 100 -36.01 2.57 -9.19
N LYS A 101 -36.50 1.32 -9.29
CA LYS A 101 -35.90 0.29 -10.14
C LYS A 101 -35.74 0.89 -11.53
N VAL A 102 -34.50 1.17 -11.93
CA VAL A 102 -34.19 1.46 -13.33
C VAL A 102 -34.49 0.16 -14.06
N GLU A 103 -35.66 0.11 -14.70
CA GLU A 103 -36.05 -0.98 -15.58
C GLU A 103 -34.96 -1.07 -16.64
N THR A 104 -34.18 -2.15 -16.59
CA THR A 104 -33.13 -2.42 -17.56
C THR A 104 -33.79 -2.66 -18.90
N LEU A 105 -33.97 -1.60 -19.68
CA LEU A 105 -34.37 -1.69 -21.07
C LEU A 105 -33.28 -2.46 -21.81
N ARG A 106 -33.68 -3.56 -22.45
CA ARG A 106 -32.83 -4.34 -23.35
C ARG A 106 -32.33 -3.41 -24.48
N PRO A 107 -31.08 -3.55 -24.96
CA PRO A 107 -30.56 -2.72 -26.04
C PRO A 107 -31.40 -2.97 -27.30
N GLY A 108 -32.31 -2.05 -27.65
CA GLY A 108 -33.15 -2.18 -28.84
C GLY A 108 -34.50 -1.44 -28.82
N GLU A 109 -35.03 -1.06 -27.66
CA GLU A 109 -36.33 -0.36 -27.61
C GLU A 109 -36.18 1.14 -27.28
N LEU A 110 -35.79 1.93 -28.29
CA LEU A 110 -36.07 3.36 -28.30
C LEU A 110 -37.58 3.54 -28.50
N LYS A 111 -38.32 3.79 -27.41
CA LYS A 111 -39.68 4.34 -27.55
C LYS A 111 -39.55 5.78 -28.03
N PRO A 112 -40.31 6.21 -29.06
CA PRO A 112 -40.28 7.58 -29.50
C PRO A 112 -40.71 8.49 -28.35
N ALA A 113 -39.96 9.58 -28.17
CA ALA A 113 -40.25 10.60 -27.18
C ALA A 113 -41.71 11.06 -27.36
N ARG A 114 -42.49 11.01 -26.27
CA ARG A 114 -43.82 11.62 -26.25
C ARG A 114 -43.66 13.10 -26.60
N GLU A 115 -44.32 13.53 -27.67
CA GLU A 115 -44.42 14.92 -28.06
C GLU A 115 -44.90 15.75 -26.87
N ILE A 116 -44.10 16.74 -26.48
CA ILE A 116 -44.50 17.75 -25.50
C ILE A 116 -45.31 18.77 -26.31
N PRO A 117 -46.63 18.93 -26.08
CA PRO A 117 -47.39 19.94 -26.80
C PRO A 117 -46.91 21.34 -26.38
N ALA A 118 -46.50 22.13 -27.37
CA ALA A 118 -46.10 23.51 -27.18
C ALA A 118 -47.27 24.34 -26.63
N LYS A 119 -47.06 25.00 -25.49
CA LYS A 119 -48.01 25.94 -24.92
C LYS A 119 -47.95 27.26 -25.70
N PRO A 120 -49.07 27.84 -26.15
CA PRO A 120 -49.04 29.13 -26.82
C PRO A 120 -48.73 30.23 -25.81
N LEU A 121 -47.78 31.11 -26.17
CA LEU A 121 -47.50 32.35 -25.46
C LEU A 121 -48.71 33.29 -25.63
N LYS A 122 -49.32 33.68 -24.51
CA LYS A 122 -50.16 34.87 -24.40
C LYS A 122 -49.37 35.94 -23.68
#